data_AF-A0AAD9MXG9-F1
#
_entry.id   AF-A0AAD9MXG9-F1
#
_cell.length_a   1.000
_cell.length_b   1.000
_cell.length_c   1.000
_cell.angle_alpha   90.00
_cell.angle_beta   90.00
_cell.angle_gamma   90.00
#
_symmetry.space_group_name_H-M   'P 1'
#
loop_
_entity.id
_entity.type
_entity.pdbx_description
1 polymer ?
#
loop_
_entity_poly.entity_id
_entity_poly.type
_entity_poly.pdbx_seq_one_letter_code
_entity_poly.pdbx_strand_id
1 'polypeptide(L)'
;MLPVFKNNTDSRDYIGPFMRQYTKDNDMMSTQRRMLVGSYHGEKPLLATPSLQWYLSHGLVVDHVYQIIEFQPLSSLWKCGDSCGKDPVYSTGTNVPLMELSDTYTPEVSFTQHRRFINASTKRLFGRKTDLIITLIVPQETDEEEEEEDEGLASHRKKTYSILTDKLLVWLHQMPVINFNSGRYDLNTIKKCLVPYILLGDASETASCFVIKRRNILMCLSTKILKFLDMVNYLAPSFSYENYLKTYGCELTKGHFPYEYMDDVRNLDDRFLPPKEAFYSRLKNEGISVEDYAECETVWRDTHITTMRDLFVWHNNLNVIPFSEAIKKKTAFYQQRRIDMFKYGISVPGLMSLYLFNDLPPNTYVTLFNEKDKYLHHLLKNQIVGGPVIIFQRYHDSDVTKI
;
A
#
# COMPACT_ATOMS: atom_id res chain seq x y z
N MET A 1 19.32 -31.58 -14.42
CA MET A 1 19.09 -30.15 -14.09
C MET A 1 20.33 -29.64 -13.37
N LEU A 2 20.72 -28.38 -13.58
CA LEU A 2 21.85 -27.76 -12.86
C LEU A 2 21.46 -27.58 -11.38
N PRO A 3 22.13 -28.25 -10.43
CA PRO A 3 21.63 -28.38 -9.06
C PRO A 3 21.92 -27.17 -8.16
N VAL A 4 22.94 -26.37 -8.51
CA VAL A 4 23.37 -25.23 -7.69
C VAL A 4 22.92 -23.93 -8.35
N PHE A 5 22.19 -23.10 -7.63
CA PHE A 5 21.79 -21.78 -8.10
C PHE A 5 22.71 -20.71 -7.49
N LYS A 6 23.28 -19.85 -8.33
CA LYS A 6 24.15 -18.75 -7.88
C LYS A 6 23.79 -17.44 -8.57
N ASN A 7 24.04 -16.34 -7.86
CA ASN A 7 23.97 -15.01 -8.44
C ASN A 7 25.21 -14.78 -9.30
N ASN A 8 25.02 -14.47 -10.58
CA ASN A 8 26.10 -14.02 -11.45
C ASN A 8 25.77 -12.63 -12.04
N THR A 9 26.78 -11.78 -12.16
CA THR A 9 26.71 -10.46 -12.80
C THR A 9 26.95 -10.55 -14.30
N ASP A 10 27.67 -11.57 -14.79
CA ASP A 10 28.00 -11.71 -16.21
C ASP A 10 26.93 -12.49 -16.96
N SER A 11 25.83 -11.80 -17.28
CA SER A 11 24.70 -12.40 -17.99
C SER A 11 25.04 -12.90 -19.40
N ARG A 12 26.01 -12.28 -20.07
CA ARG A 12 26.29 -12.53 -21.49
C ARG A 12 26.94 -13.88 -21.77
N ASP A 13 27.65 -14.45 -20.80
CA ASP A 13 28.38 -15.72 -20.98
C ASP A 13 27.49 -16.95 -20.86
N TYR A 14 26.30 -16.81 -20.29
CA TYR A 14 25.33 -17.89 -20.15
C TYR A 14 24.28 -17.92 -21.27
N ILE A 15 24.32 -16.95 -22.19
CA ILE A 15 23.37 -16.82 -23.29
C ILE A 15 23.97 -17.45 -24.54
N GLY A 16 23.20 -18.34 -25.19
CA GLY A 16 23.64 -19.02 -26.40
C GLY A 16 23.96 -18.06 -27.56
N PRO A 17 24.74 -18.49 -28.58
CA PRO A 17 25.20 -17.63 -29.67
C PRO A 17 24.06 -16.88 -30.38
N PHE A 18 22.94 -17.56 -30.62
CA PHE A 18 21.74 -16.99 -31.24
C PHE A 18 21.15 -15.83 -30.41
N MET A 19 20.86 -16.07 -29.13
CA MET A 19 20.28 -15.05 -28.26
C MET A 19 21.25 -13.88 -28.01
N ARG A 20 22.56 -14.16 -28.00
CA ARG A 20 23.62 -13.12 -27.94
C ARG A 20 23.59 -12.23 -29.20
N GLN A 21 23.31 -12.78 -30.37
CA GLN A 21 23.14 -11.99 -31.59
C GLN A 21 21.81 -11.21 -31.58
N TYR A 22 20.69 -11.89 -31.29
CA TYR A 22 19.36 -11.27 -31.19
C TYR A 22 19.35 -10.06 -30.23
N THR A 23 20.01 -10.19 -29.08
CA THR A 23 20.06 -9.11 -28.08
C THR A 23 20.91 -7.92 -28.52
N LYS A 24 21.96 -8.14 -29.32
CA LYS A 24 22.71 -7.06 -29.97
C LYS A 24 21.85 -6.37 -31.03
N ASP A 25 21.14 -7.15 -31.85
CA ASP A 25 20.35 -6.62 -32.97
C ASP A 25 19.13 -5.81 -32.50
N ASN A 26 18.61 -6.10 -31.31
CA ASN A 26 17.44 -5.43 -30.72
C ASN A 26 17.77 -4.45 -29.57
N ASP A 27 19.05 -4.13 -29.37
CA ASP A 27 19.56 -3.25 -28.29
C ASP A 27 19.04 -3.62 -26.89
N MET A 28 18.95 -4.93 -26.63
CA MET A 28 18.48 -5.51 -25.37
C MET A 28 19.67 -5.87 -24.46
N MET A 29 19.50 -5.75 -23.13
CA MET A 29 20.55 -6.05 -22.13
C MET A 29 21.82 -5.16 -22.24
N SER A 30 21.61 -3.86 -22.47
CA SER A 30 22.68 -2.86 -22.48
C SER A 30 23.38 -2.70 -21.12
N THR A 31 22.68 -2.95 -20.01
CA THR A 31 23.22 -2.90 -18.64
C THR A 31 23.46 -4.29 -18.07
N GLN A 32 24.62 -4.50 -17.45
CA GLN A 32 24.91 -5.70 -16.66
C GLN A 32 23.89 -5.85 -15.52
N ARG A 33 23.30 -7.03 -15.37
CA ARG A 33 22.27 -7.31 -14.36
C ARG A 33 22.65 -8.57 -13.60
N ARG A 34 22.47 -8.52 -12.28
CA ARG A 34 22.60 -9.70 -11.42
C ARG A 34 21.45 -10.66 -11.71
N MET A 35 21.76 -11.90 -12.09
CA MET A 35 20.77 -12.94 -12.41
C MET A 35 21.04 -14.21 -11.63
N LEU A 36 19.98 -14.96 -11.33
CA LEU A 36 20.10 -16.30 -10.79
C LEU A 36 20.32 -17.30 -11.92
N VAL A 37 21.46 -17.97 -11.92
CA VAL A 37 21.84 -18.96 -12.95
C VAL A 37 22.08 -20.32 -12.29
N GLY A 38 21.63 -21.38 -12.97
CA GLY A 38 21.97 -22.75 -12.59
C GLY A 38 23.42 -23.07 -12.97
N SER A 39 24.14 -23.76 -12.09
CA SER A 39 25.53 -24.17 -12.29
C SER A 39 25.79 -25.55 -11.69
N TYR A 40 26.84 -26.21 -12.19
CA TYR A 40 27.40 -27.43 -11.57
C TYR A 40 28.41 -27.12 -10.46
N HIS A 41 28.79 -25.85 -10.30
CA HIS A 41 29.76 -25.41 -9.30
C HIS A 41 29.32 -24.09 -8.66
N GLY A 42 29.56 -23.94 -7.36
CA GLY A 42 29.27 -22.74 -6.60
C GLY A 42 30.49 -22.34 -5.76
N GLU A 43 30.76 -21.04 -5.67
CA GLU A 43 31.81 -20.53 -4.78
C GLU A 43 31.16 -19.89 -3.55
N LYS A 44 31.49 -20.41 -2.37
CA LYS A 44 31.01 -19.91 -1.06
C LYS A 44 29.47 -19.74 -0.97
N PRO A 45 28.65 -20.73 -1.41
CA PRO A 45 27.21 -20.65 -1.19
C PRO A 45 26.88 -20.83 0.30
N LEU A 46 25.89 -20.09 0.80
CA LEU A 46 25.31 -20.36 2.11
C LEU A 46 24.21 -21.40 1.95
N LEU A 47 24.40 -22.59 2.52
CA LEU A 47 23.46 -23.71 2.43
C LEU A 47 22.95 -24.07 3.82
N ALA A 48 21.63 -24.25 3.94
CA ALA A 48 21.06 -24.85 5.14
C ALA A 48 21.51 -26.31 5.26
N THR A 49 21.78 -26.77 6.48
CA THR A 49 22.28 -28.14 6.75
C THR A 49 21.46 -29.23 6.06
N PRO A 50 20.10 -29.22 6.08
CA PRO A 50 19.31 -30.24 5.39
C PRO A 50 19.49 -30.21 3.86
N SER A 51 19.57 -29.02 3.27
CA SER A 51 19.81 -28.87 1.83
C SER A 51 21.20 -29.37 1.45
N LEU A 52 22.22 -29.06 2.26
CA LEU A 52 23.57 -29.57 2.04
C LEU A 52 23.63 -31.10 2.13
N GLN A 53 23.01 -31.70 3.15
CA GLN A 53 22.93 -33.15 3.30
C GLN A 53 22.29 -33.82 2.06
N TRP A 54 21.22 -33.23 1.54
CA TRP A 54 20.59 -33.70 0.31
C TRP A 54 21.53 -33.60 -0.90
N TYR A 55 22.26 -32.48 -1.06
CA TYR A 55 23.21 -32.36 -2.17
C TYR A 55 24.37 -33.35 -2.07
N LEU A 56 24.90 -33.59 -0.87
CA LEU A 56 25.95 -34.57 -0.62
C LEU A 56 25.49 -35.99 -1.01
N SER A 57 24.25 -36.37 -0.68
CA SER A 57 23.71 -37.68 -1.07
C SER A 57 23.52 -37.84 -2.58
N HIS A 58 23.48 -36.74 -3.33
CA HIS A 58 23.40 -36.70 -4.79
C HIS A 58 24.75 -36.41 -5.45
N GLY A 59 25.86 -36.59 -4.73
CA GLY A 59 27.22 -36.54 -5.28
C GLY A 59 27.84 -35.14 -5.37
N LEU A 60 27.28 -34.12 -4.70
CA LEU A 60 27.99 -32.85 -4.54
C LEU A 60 29.26 -33.07 -3.70
N VAL A 61 30.40 -32.58 -4.19
CA VAL A 61 31.67 -32.58 -3.44
C VAL A 61 31.88 -31.21 -2.83
N VAL A 62 32.17 -31.15 -1.53
CA VAL A 62 32.50 -29.92 -0.81
C VAL A 62 34.01 -29.87 -0.59
N ASP A 63 34.69 -29.00 -1.31
CA ASP A 63 36.14 -28.88 -1.20
C ASP A 63 36.57 -28.18 0.10
N HIS A 64 35.86 -27.13 0.51
CA HIS A 64 36.22 -26.29 1.65
C HIS A 64 34.99 -25.77 2.39
N VAL A 65 35.02 -25.78 3.72
CA VAL A 65 34.02 -25.14 4.59
C VAL A 65 34.64 -23.89 5.19
N TYR A 66 34.11 -22.72 4.81
CA TYR A 66 34.65 -21.43 5.23
C TYR A 66 34.07 -20.93 6.56
N GLN A 67 32.80 -21.23 6.82
CA GLN A 67 32.09 -20.75 7.99
C GLN A 67 30.92 -21.67 8.32
N ILE A 68 30.67 -21.88 9.61
CA ILE A 68 29.48 -22.56 10.13
C ILE A 68 28.73 -21.54 10.98
N ILE A 69 27.43 -21.36 10.71
CA ILE A 69 26.56 -20.45 11.45
C ILE A 69 25.54 -21.30 12.17
N GLU A 70 25.72 -21.45 13.48
CA GLU A 70 24.75 -22.10 14.34
C GLU A 70 23.79 -21.05 14.88
N PHE A 71 22.49 -21.22 14.61
CA PHE A 71 21.49 -20.44 15.31
C PHE A 71 21.34 -20.99 16.73
N GLN A 72 21.86 -20.28 17.70
CA GLN A 72 21.57 -20.54 19.10
C GLN A 72 20.39 -19.64 19.50
N PRO A 73 19.23 -20.20 19.86
CA PRO A 73 18.14 -19.43 20.41
C PRO A 73 18.58 -18.89 21.77
N LEU A 74 19.19 -17.72 21.78
CA LEU A 74 19.29 -16.93 22.99
C LEU A 74 17.87 -16.47 23.31
N SER A 75 17.37 -16.85 24.48
CA SER A 75 16.25 -16.19 25.15
C SER A 75 16.66 -14.76 25.50
N SER A 76 16.92 -13.93 24.50
CA SER A 76 17.47 -12.58 24.63
C SER A 76 16.50 -11.61 25.31
N LEU A 77 15.29 -12.06 25.65
CA LEU A 77 14.27 -11.28 26.33
C LEU A 77 14.03 -11.66 27.80
N TRP A 78 14.67 -12.71 28.34
CA TRP A 78 14.48 -13.02 29.77
C TRP A 78 15.03 -11.91 30.68
N LYS A 79 16.14 -11.26 30.30
CA LYS A 79 16.68 -10.10 31.03
C LYS A 79 15.94 -8.79 30.74
N CYS A 80 15.16 -8.73 29.66
CA CYS A 80 14.30 -7.58 29.36
C CYS A 80 12.99 -7.67 30.15
N GLY A 81 12.47 -8.87 30.42
CA GLY A 81 11.25 -9.07 31.21
C GLY A 81 11.30 -8.40 32.59
N ASP A 82 12.43 -8.50 33.29
CA ASP A 82 12.59 -7.92 34.64
C ASP A 82 12.95 -6.42 34.62
N SER A 83 13.41 -5.88 33.49
CA SER A 83 13.74 -4.44 33.34
C SER A 83 12.64 -3.64 32.63
N CYS A 84 11.72 -4.30 31.93
CA CYS A 84 10.62 -3.68 31.19
C CYS A 84 9.35 -3.46 32.03
N GLY A 85 9.42 -3.67 33.36
CA GLY A 85 8.36 -3.27 34.29
C GLY A 85 8.16 -1.75 34.44
N LYS A 86 8.81 -0.91 33.61
CA LYS A 86 8.74 0.56 33.71
C LYS A 86 8.45 1.32 32.40
N ASP A 87 8.13 0.64 31.29
CA ASP A 87 7.73 1.31 30.05
C ASP A 87 6.50 0.64 29.41
N PRO A 88 5.34 1.34 29.33
CA PRO A 88 4.13 0.75 28.76
C PRO A 88 4.20 0.77 27.23
N VAL A 89 4.64 -0.35 26.64
CA VAL A 89 4.40 -0.67 25.23
C VAL A 89 3.00 -1.25 25.13
N TYR A 90 2.05 -0.43 24.66
CA TYR A 90 0.64 -0.79 24.56
C TYR A 90 0.40 -1.88 23.51
N SER A 91 0.14 -3.08 24.00
CA SER A 91 -0.79 -4.01 23.39
C SER A 91 -1.97 -4.21 24.34
N THR A 92 -3.12 -3.60 24.06
CA THR A 92 -4.40 -4.11 24.56
C THR A 92 -5.49 -3.70 23.57
N GLY A 93 -6.01 -4.71 22.87
CA GLY A 93 -7.27 -4.58 22.17
C GLY A 93 -8.42 -4.65 23.17
N THR A 94 -9.41 -3.79 22.96
CA THR A 94 -10.78 -4.01 23.44
C THR A 94 -11.73 -3.76 22.28
N ASN A 95 -12.56 -4.76 22.01
CA ASN A 95 -13.59 -4.71 20.98
C ASN A 95 -14.73 -3.80 21.42
N VAL A 96 -15.21 -2.94 20.51
CA VAL A 96 -16.51 -2.26 20.65
C VAL A 96 -17.29 -2.49 19.36
N PRO A 97 -18.57 -2.89 19.41
CA PRO A 97 -19.35 -3.18 18.21
C PRO A 97 -19.78 -1.88 17.50
N LEU A 98 -19.61 -1.86 16.17
CA LEU A 98 -20.10 -0.78 15.31
C LEU A 98 -21.58 -1.02 14.97
N MET A 99 -22.43 -0.14 15.50
CA MET A 99 -23.84 -0.02 15.15
C MET A 99 -23.99 0.94 13.96
N GLU A 100 -24.85 0.55 13.02
CA GLU A 100 -25.22 1.24 11.78
C GLU A 100 -25.66 2.69 11.98
N LEU A 101 -25.39 3.55 11.00
CA LEU A 101 -26.22 4.71 10.70
C LEU A 101 -26.18 4.99 9.18
N SER A 102 -27.39 5.04 8.61
CA SER A 102 -27.73 5.29 7.21
C SER A 102 -27.74 6.77 6.84
N ASP A 103 -27.52 6.97 5.54
CA ASP A 103 -28.02 8.00 4.60
C ASP A 103 -28.36 9.42 5.08
N THR A 104 -27.70 10.40 4.47
CA THR A 104 -28.37 11.36 3.55
C THR A 104 -27.33 12.22 2.82
N TYR A 105 -27.53 12.34 1.51
CA TYR A 105 -26.77 13.17 0.57
C TYR A 105 -27.22 14.63 0.66
N THR A 106 -26.33 15.60 0.42
CA THR A 106 -26.63 16.86 -0.30
C THR A 106 -25.33 17.55 -0.75
N PRO A 107 -25.35 18.30 -1.88
CA PRO A 107 -24.18 18.57 -2.70
C PRO A 107 -23.61 19.99 -2.54
N GLU A 108 -22.52 20.22 -3.27
CA GLU A 108 -21.76 21.46 -3.48
C GLU A 108 -20.81 21.88 -2.36
N VAL A 109 -19.52 21.59 -2.59
CA VAL A 109 -18.47 21.92 -1.65
C VAL A 109 -17.26 22.48 -2.39
N SER A 110 -17.17 23.80 -2.40
CA SER A 110 -15.90 24.51 -2.56
C SER A 110 -14.88 23.95 -1.55
N PHE A 111 -13.61 23.78 -1.92
CA PHE A 111 -12.58 23.12 -1.08
C PHE A 111 -12.46 23.68 0.36
N THR A 112 -12.90 24.92 0.61
CA THR A 112 -13.03 25.54 1.95
C THR A 112 -14.18 24.96 2.78
N GLN A 113 -15.31 24.64 2.16
CA GLN A 113 -16.41 23.91 2.79
C GLN A 113 -16.03 22.45 3.07
N HIS A 114 -15.09 21.85 2.33
CA HIS A 114 -14.67 20.45 2.55
C HIS A 114 -13.90 20.32 3.87
N ARG A 115 -13.02 21.29 4.18
CA ARG A 115 -12.37 21.41 5.49
C ARG A 115 -13.38 21.64 6.61
N ARG A 116 -14.41 22.47 6.39
CA ARG A 116 -15.48 22.72 7.37
C ARG A 116 -16.39 21.51 7.57
N PHE A 117 -16.73 20.78 6.51
CA PHE A 117 -17.51 19.55 6.56
C PHE A 117 -16.73 18.43 7.24
N ILE A 118 -15.45 18.22 6.92
CA ILE A 118 -14.61 17.25 7.62
C ILE A 118 -14.50 17.65 9.10
N ASN A 119 -14.15 18.90 9.43
CA ASN A 119 -14.03 19.31 10.83
C ASN A 119 -15.37 19.24 11.59
N ALA A 120 -16.49 19.60 10.97
CA ALA A 120 -17.82 19.54 11.57
C ALA A 120 -18.33 18.11 11.72
N SER A 121 -18.25 17.30 10.66
CA SER A 121 -18.65 15.89 10.65
C SER A 121 -17.79 15.07 11.62
N THR A 122 -16.47 15.30 11.68
CA THR A 122 -15.60 14.58 12.63
C THR A 122 -15.90 15.00 14.08
N LYS A 123 -16.14 16.30 14.36
CA LYS A 123 -16.62 16.76 15.69
C LYS A 123 -17.99 16.18 16.07
N ARG A 124 -18.92 16.06 15.11
CA ARG A 124 -20.30 15.61 15.37
C ARG A 124 -20.43 14.10 15.50
N LEU A 125 -19.69 13.33 14.68
CA LEU A 125 -19.67 11.85 14.72
C LEU A 125 -18.85 11.29 15.87
N PHE A 126 -17.73 11.93 16.22
CA PHE A 126 -16.80 11.37 17.19
C PHE A 126 -16.79 12.10 18.53
N GLY A 127 -17.10 13.40 18.61
CA GLY A 127 -16.92 14.22 19.81
C GLY A 127 -17.46 13.60 21.11
N ARG A 128 -18.73 13.20 21.14
CA ARG A 128 -19.32 12.57 22.35
C ARG A 128 -18.76 11.19 22.67
N LYS A 129 -18.34 10.40 21.68
CA LYS A 129 -17.80 9.05 21.86
C LYS A 129 -16.31 9.07 22.20
N THR A 130 -15.55 10.01 21.65
CA THR A 130 -14.13 10.22 21.96
C THR A 130 -13.96 10.74 23.38
N ASP A 131 -14.82 11.66 23.83
CA ASP A 131 -14.78 12.14 25.22
C ASP A 131 -15.04 10.98 26.19
N LEU A 132 -16.02 10.11 25.91
CA LEU A 132 -16.29 8.88 26.68
C LEU A 132 -15.13 7.88 26.67
N ILE A 133 -14.47 7.68 25.53
CA ILE A 133 -13.32 6.76 25.39
C ILE A 133 -12.09 7.31 26.12
N ILE A 134 -11.84 8.62 26.05
CA ILE A 134 -10.74 9.26 26.79
C ILE A 134 -10.99 9.11 28.29
N THR A 135 -12.22 9.31 28.77
CA THR A 135 -12.61 9.08 30.17
C THR A 135 -12.45 7.62 30.63
N LEU A 136 -12.56 6.65 29.72
CA LEU A 136 -12.39 5.21 30.00
C LEU A 136 -10.92 4.74 29.93
N ILE A 137 -10.07 5.40 29.14
CA ILE A 137 -8.66 5.02 28.93
C ILE A 137 -7.73 5.77 29.88
N VAL A 138 -8.06 7.01 30.23
CA VAL A 138 -7.35 7.76 31.27
C VAL A 138 -7.92 7.31 32.61
N PRO A 139 -7.14 6.63 33.48
CA PRO A 139 -7.61 6.29 34.81
C PRO A 139 -8.09 7.56 35.51
N GLN A 140 -9.33 7.56 35.99
CA GLN A 140 -9.81 8.58 36.91
C GLN A 140 -8.89 8.49 38.14
N GLU A 141 -8.28 9.59 38.55
CA GLU A 141 -7.58 9.67 39.84
C GLU A 141 -8.63 9.32 40.92
N THR A 142 -8.59 8.09 41.41
CA THR A 142 -9.20 7.74 42.69
C THR A 142 -8.19 8.14 43.75
N ASP A 143 -8.58 9.08 44.61
CA ASP A 143 -7.80 9.73 45.67
C ASP A 143 -7.25 8.78 46.77
N GLU A 144 -6.96 7.50 46.50
CA GLU A 144 -6.73 6.51 47.57
C GLU A 144 -5.41 5.73 47.54
N GLU A 145 -4.46 5.99 46.63
CA GLU A 145 -3.12 5.38 46.73
C GLU A 145 -1.99 6.39 46.45
N GLU A 146 -1.81 7.35 47.38
CA GLU A 146 -0.54 8.06 47.55
C GLU A 146 0.48 7.12 48.21
N GLU A 147 0.96 6.10 47.47
CA GLU A 147 2.30 5.58 47.74
C GLU A 147 3.31 6.56 47.12
N GLU A 148 4.44 6.81 47.79
CA GLU A 148 5.51 7.72 47.39
C GLU A 148 6.07 7.39 45.99
N GLU A 149 5.34 7.76 44.94
CA GLU A 149 5.79 7.63 43.56
C GLU A 149 6.81 8.74 43.27
N ASP A 150 8.06 8.34 43.04
CA ASP A 150 9.15 9.20 42.59
C ASP A 150 8.64 10.17 41.50
N GLU A 151 8.67 11.49 41.77
CA GLU A 151 8.04 12.54 40.95
C GLU A 151 8.46 12.45 39.46
N GLY A 152 9.66 11.93 39.19
CA GLY A 152 10.16 11.68 37.84
C GLY A 152 9.39 10.58 37.08
N LEU A 153 8.96 9.52 37.75
CA LEU A 153 8.21 8.39 37.18
C LEU A 153 6.74 8.75 36.92
N ALA A 154 6.12 9.52 37.81
CA ALA A 154 4.77 10.07 37.60
C ALA A 154 4.73 11.04 36.40
N SER A 155 5.73 11.93 36.30
CA SER A 155 5.88 12.86 35.17
C SER A 155 6.11 12.15 33.84
N HIS A 156 6.95 11.09 33.83
CA HIS A 156 7.20 10.29 32.64
C HIS A 156 5.94 9.57 32.15
N ARG A 157 5.19 8.93 33.06
CA ARG A 157 3.91 8.29 32.74
C ARG A 157 2.93 9.28 32.15
N LYS A 158 2.74 10.44 32.78
CA LYS A 158 1.82 11.49 32.29
C LYS A 158 2.16 11.95 30.87
N LYS A 159 3.46 12.11 30.57
CA LYS A 159 3.94 12.42 29.21
C LYS A 159 3.64 11.30 28.22
N THR A 160 3.84 10.05 28.61
CA THR A 160 3.57 8.88 27.76
C THR A 160 2.07 8.74 27.46
N TYR A 161 1.19 8.88 28.47
CA TYR A 161 -0.26 8.89 28.28
C TYR A 161 -0.70 10.01 27.33
N SER A 162 -0.18 11.23 27.50
CA SER A 162 -0.48 12.34 26.61
C SER A 162 -0.12 12.02 25.15
N ILE A 163 1.07 11.47 24.90
CA ILE A 163 1.51 11.08 23.54
C ILE A 163 0.59 10.01 22.93
N LEU A 164 0.17 9.03 23.73
CA LEU A 164 -0.67 7.94 23.27
C LEU A 164 -2.11 8.40 22.99
N THR A 165 -2.65 9.26 23.85
CA THR A 165 -3.94 9.90 23.64
C THR A 165 -3.93 10.71 22.35
N ASP A 166 -2.89 11.50 22.11
CA ASP A 166 -2.74 12.26 20.85
C ASP A 166 -2.68 11.33 19.64
N LYS A 167 -1.92 10.24 19.71
CA LYS A 167 -1.85 9.23 18.65
C LYS A 167 -3.20 8.58 18.39
N LEU A 168 -3.94 8.23 19.44
CA LEU A 168 -5.27 7.64 19.33
C LEU A 168 -6.26 8.63 18.72
N LEU A 169 -6.24 9.89 19.15
CA LEU A 169 -7.09 10.94 18.61
C LEU A 169 -6.81 11.17 17.13
N VAL A 170 -5.54 11.29 16.73
CA VAL A 170 -5.17 11.35 15.32
C VAL A 170 -5.68 10.11 14.59
N TRP A 171 -5.47 8.91 15.14
CA TRP A 171 -5.93 7.67 14.51
C TRP A 171 -7.44 7.64 14.31
N LEU A 172 -8.24 8.09 15.28
CA LEU A 172 -9.71 8.12 15.21
C LEU A 172 -10.20 9.15 14.19
N HIS A 173 -9.65 10.36 14.22
CA HIS A 173 -10.10 11.49 13.40
C HIS A 173 -9.54 11.46 11.98
N GLN A 174 -8.44 10.74 11.75
CA GLN A 174 -7.82 10.65 10.43
C GLN A 174 -8.71 9.84 9.47
N MET A 175 -9.11 10.51 8.39
CA MET A 175 -9.94 9.96 7.32
C MET A 175 -9.06 9.42 6.17
N PRO A 176 -9.19 8.13 5.81
CA PRO A 176 -8.53 7.60 4.63
C PRO A 176 -9.21 8.10 3.35
N VAL A 177 -8.42 8.62 2.42
CA VAL A 177 -8.86 9.02 1.07
C VAL A 177 -8.27 8.01 0.09
N ILE A 178 -9.14 7.21 -0.51
CA ILE A 178 -8.75 6.09 -1.35
C ILE A 178 -8.98 6.43 -2.81
N ASN A 179 -7.91 6.37 -3.61
CA ASN A 179 -7.98 6.54 -5.05
C ASN A 179 -7.47 5.30 -5.78
N PHE A 180 -7.70 5.22 -7.09
CA PHE A 180 -7.17 4.15 -7.93
C PHE A 180 -6.06 4.69 -8.84
N ASN A 181 -4.82 4.23 -8.64
CA ASN A 181 -3.63 4.60 -9.42
C ASN A 181 -3.23 6.09 -9.35
N SER A 182 -3.72 6.80 -8.34
CA SER A 182 -3.48 8.23 -8.14
C SER A 182 -2.04 8.56 -7.78
N GLY A 183 -1.31 7.62 -7.17
CA GLY A 183 0.10 7.78 -6.84
C GLY A 183 0.97 8.04 -8.07
N ARG A 184 0.53 7.62 -9.26
CA ARG A 184 1.17 7.93 -10.55
C ARG A 184 0.61 9.19 -11.20
N TYR A 185 -0.70 9.41 -11.10
CA TYR A 185 -1.42 10.46 -11.81
C TYR A 185 -1.86 11.60 -10.88
N ASP A 186 -3.08 11.55 -10.33
CA ASP A 186 -3.73 12.73 -9.74
C ASP A 186 -2.90 13.35 -8.62
N LEU A 187 -2.39 12.54 -7.67
CA LEU A 187 -1.57 13.06 -6.57
C LEU A 187 -0.30 13.74 -7.08
N ASN A 188 0.29 13.30 -8.18
CA ASN A 188 1.44 13.97 -8.76
C ASN A 188 1.10 15.33 -9.37
N THR A 189 -0.11 15.46 -9.92
CA THR A 189 -0.62 16.72 -10.48
C THR A 189 -1.06 17.68 -9.37
N ILE A 190 -1.89 17.22 -8.43
CA ILE A 190 -2.54 18.09 -7.44
C ILE A 190 -1.66 18.41 -6.25
N LYS A 191 -0.61 17.62 -5.93
CA LYS A 191 0.22 17.83 -4.72
C LYS A 191 0.78 19.25 -4.61
N LYS A 192 1.08 19.92 -5.72
CA LYS A 192 1.60 21.30 -5.71
C LYS A 192 0.60 22.29 -5.11
N CYS A 193 -0.70 22.05 -5.31
CA CYS A 193 -1.78 22.88 -4.77
C CYS A 193 -2.31 22.33 -3.45
N LEU A 194 -2.45 21.01 -3.36
CA LEU A 194 -3.02 20.30 -2.23
C LEU A 194 -2.13 20.37 -0.99
N VAL A 195 -0.83 20.17 -1.14
CA VAL A 195 0.11 20.11 0.00
C VAL A 195 0.19 21.47 0.70
N PRO A 196 0.39 22.62 0.01
CA PRO A 196 0.31 23.92 0.67
C PRO A 196 -1.03 24.16 1.35
N TYR A 197 -2.16 23.81 0.74
CA TYR A 197 -3.47 24.07 1.34
C TYR A 197 -3.76 23.22 2.59
N ILE A 198 -3.30 21.97 2.61
CA ILE A 198 -3.38 21.14 3.82
C ILE A 198 -2.39 21.64 4.89
N LEU A 199 -1.23 22.17 4.49
CA LEU A 199 -0.18 22.68 5.38
C LEU A 199 -0.34 24.15 5.79
N LEU A 200 -1.26 24.91 5.19
CA LEU A 200 -1.49 26.34 5.47
C LEU A 200 -2.17 26.57 6.84
N GLY A 201 -2.43 25.52 7.62
CA GLY A 201 -2.64 25.63 9.06
C GLY A 201 -1.33 25.38 9.80
N ASP A 202 -0.59 26.46 10.09
CA ASP A 202 0.65 26.50 10.89
C ASP A 202 1.90 25.77 10.36
N ALA A 203 3.02 26.49 10.37
CA ALA A 203 4.36 25.96 10.10
C ALA A 203 4.80 24.82 11.06
N SER A 204 4.05 24.56 12.13
CA SER A 204 4.26 23.41 13.02
C SER A 204 3.68 22.10 12.47
N GLU A 205 2.72 22.14 11.53
CA GLU A 205 2.10 20.95 10.95
C GLU A 205 2.92 20.33 9.81
N THR A 206 3.89 21.05 9.27
CA THR A 206 4.84 20.52 8.27
C THR A 206 5.65 19.35 8.83
N ALA A 207 5.91 19.35 10.14
CA ALA A 207 6.56 18.25 10.86
C ALA A 207 5.65 17.02 11.08
N SER A 208 4.33 17.15 10.85
CA SER A 208 3.34 16.09 11.08
C SER A 208 2.92 15.31 9.83
N CYS A 209 3.48 15.66 8.67
CA CYS A 209 3.20 14.95 7.42
C CYS A 209 4.08 13.70 7.27
N PHE A 210 3.44 12.56 7.05
CA PHE A 210 4.09 11.29 6.76
C PHE A 210 3.93 10.94 5.28
N VAL A 211 5.06 10.78 4.58
CA VAL A 211 5.09 10.59 3.13
C VAL A 211 5.91 9.36 2.78
N ILE A 212 5.34 8.50 1.94
CA ILE A 212 6.05 7.36 1.35
C ILE A 212 6.01 7.48 -0.15
N LYS A 213 7.19 7.48 -0.76
CA LYS A 213 7.38 7.56 -2.21
C LYS A 213 8.22 6.38 -2.70
N ARG A 214 7.80 5.79 -3.81
CA ARG A 214 8.56 4.76 -4.55
C ARG A 214 8.80 5.26 -5.96
N ARG A 215 10.01 5.75 -6.24
CA ARG A 215 10.38 6.45 -7.49
C ARG A 215 9.46 7.64 -7.75
N ASN A 216 8.61 7.57 -8.77
CA ASN A 216 7.62 8.60 -9.13
C ASN A 216 6.21 8.30 -8.57
N ILE A 217 6.04 7.20 -7.83
CA ILE A 217 4.77 6.79 -7.27
C ILE A 217 4.67 7.28 -5.83
N LEU A 218 3.69 8.13 -5.53
CA LEU A 218 3.34 8.49 -4.16
C LEU A 218 2.46 7.38 -3.57
N MET A 219 3.00 6.60 -2.63
CA MET A 219 2.29 5.45 -2.06
C MET A 219 1.37 5.84 -0.90
N CYS A 220 1.81 6.81 -0.09
CA CYS A 220 1.05 7.33 1.04
C CYS A 220 1.41 8.80 1.24
N LEU A 221 0.39 9.63 1.44
CA LEU A 221 0.53 11.00 1.94
C LEU A 221 -0.45 11.13 3.10
N SER A 222 0.09 11.21 4.31
CA SER A 222 -0.66 11.24 5.54
C SER A 222 -0.41 12.53 6.29
N THR A 223 -1.47 13.07 6.85
CA THR A 223 -1.55 14.29 7.66
C THR A 223 -2.33 13.96 8.92
N LYS A 224 -2.50 14.88 9.87
CA LYS A 224 -3.31 14.61 11.07
C LYS A 224 -4.77 14.24 10.75
N ILE A 225 -5.32 14.77 9.66
CA ILE A 225 -6.74 14.67 9.33
C ILE A 225 -6.99 13.75 8.12
N LEU A 226 -6.10 13.78 7.11
CA LEU A 226 -6.27 13.03 5.86
C LEU A 226 -5.13 12.05 5.63
N LYS A 227 -5.47 10.83 5.18
CA LYS A 227 -4.52 9.81 4.76
C LYS A 227 -4.82 9.37 3.34
N PHE A 228 -4.10 9.93 2.37
CA PHE A 228 -4.20 9.56 0.97
C PHE A 228 -3.50 8.24 0.70
N LEU A 229 -4.25 7.30 0.14
CA LEU A 229 -3.80 5.95 -0.18
C LEU A 229 -4.24 5.58 -1.60
N ASP A 230 -3.49 4.66 -2.20
CA ASP A 230 -3.75 4.16 -3.53
C ASP A 230 -4.15 2.68 -3.48
N MET A 231 -5.32 2.35 -4.02
CA MET A 231 -5.84 0.98 -4.08
C MET A 231 -4.89 0.02 -4.80
N VAL A 232 -4.08 0.51 -5.74
CA VAL A 232 -3.08 -0.30 -6.45
C VAL A 232 -2.06 -0.91 -5.49
N ASN A 233 -1.77 -0.26 -4.34
CA ASN A 233 -0.87 -0.83 -3.32
C ASN A 233 -1.47 -2.03 -2.59
N TYR A 234 -2.77 -2.26 -2.77
CA TYR A 234 -3.50 -3.37 -2.19
C TYR A 234 -3.91 -4.41 -3.23
N LEU A 235 -3.42 -4.29 -4.47
CA LEU A 235 -3.74 -5.20 -5.56
C LEU A 235 -2.48 -5.89 -6.07
N ALA A 236 -2.69 -6.98 -6.80
CA ALA A 236 -1.62 -7.62 -7.54
C ALA A 236 -1.04 -6.64 -8.60
N PRO A 237 0.23 -6.79 -8.99
CA PRO A 237 0.81 -6.00 -10.07
C PRO A 237 -0.04 -6.11 -11.34
N SER A 238 -0.17 -5.01 -12.07
CA SER A 238 -0.89 -4.94 -13.36
C SER A 238 -2.39 -5.21 -13.30
N PHE A 239 -3.02 -5.16 -12.12
CA PHE A 239 -4.48 -5.23 -12.01
C PHE A 239 -5.11 -3.92 -12.50
N SER A 240 -5.92 -4.00 -13.57
CA SER A 240 -6.69 -2.86 -14.06
C SER A 240 -7.88 -2.55 -13.14
N TYR A 241 -8.41 -1.34 -13.27
CA TYR A 241 -9.60 -0.92 -12.54
C TYR A 241 -10.82 -1.78 -12.90
N GLU A 242 -11.00 -2.09 -14.18
CA GLU A 242 -12.08 -2.96 -14.65
C GLU A 242 -11.95 -4.39 -14.09
N ASN A 243 -10.74 -4.97 -14.09
CA ASN A 243 -10.50 -6.28 -13.49
C ASN A 243 -10.73 -6.26 -11.97
N TYR A 244 -10.40 -5.14 -11.32
CA TYR A 244 -10.71 -4.93 -9.90
C TYR A 244 -12.21 -5.01 -9.63
N LEU A 245 -13.02 -4.26 -10.36
CA LEU A 245 -14.48 -4.28 -10.18
C LEU A 245 -15.08 -5.65 -10.49
N LYS A 246 -14.68 -6.27 -11.61
CA LYS A 246 -15.14 -7.62 -12.00
C LYS A 246 -14.88 -8.67 -10.94
N THR A 247 -13.70 -8.63 -10.30
CA THR A 247 -13.31 -9.58 -9.24
C THR A 247 -14.28 -9.53 -8.05
N TYR A 248 -14.85 -8.36 -7.75
CA TYR A 248 -15.80 -8.19 -6.66
C TYR A 248 -17.26 -8.20 -7.14
N GLY A 249 -17.53 -8.58 -8.40
CA GLY A 249 -18.87 -8.59 -8.97
C GLY A 249 -19.52 -7.21 -8.94
N CYS A 250 -18.73 -6.16 -9.18
CA CYS A 250 -19.22 -4.80 -9.40
C CYS A 250 -19.17 -4.53 -10.90
N GLU A 251 -20.28 -4.05 -11.46
CA GLU A 251 -20.37 -3.71 -12.88
C GLU A 251 -19.88 -2.28 -13.11
N LEU A 252 -19.10 -2.11 -14.18
CA LEU A 252 -18.63 -0.80 -14.61
C LEU A 252 -19.51 -0.34 -15.77
N THR A 253 -20.40 0.60 -15.51
CA THR A 253 -21.09 1.33 -16.58
C THR A 253 -20.12 2.34 -17.17
N LYS A 254 -19.84 2.21 -18.47
CA LYS A 254 -18.89 3.09 -19.15
C LYS A 254 -19.57 4.43 -19.43
N GLY A 255 -19.10 5.48 -18.76
CA GLY A 255 -19.46 6.86 -19.10
C GLY A 255 -18.54 7.42 -20.18
N HIS A 256 -19.09 8.32 -21.01
CA HIS A 256 -18.34 9.08 -22.00
C HIS A 256 -18.29 10.55 -21.59
N PHE A 257 -17.11 11.16 -21.70
CA PHE A 257 -16.89 12.53 -21.28
C PHE A 257 -15.90 13.23 -22.23
N PRO A 258 -16.16 14.49 -22.64
CA PRO A 258 -15.33 15.18 -23.62
C PRO A 258 -14.10 15.81 -22.94
N TYR A 259 -13.03 15.03 -22.75
CA TYR A 259 -11.84 15.48 -22.03
C TYR A 259 -11.12 16.63 -22.73
N GLU A 260 -11.03 16.58 -24.05
CA GLU A 260 -10.37 17.60 -24.88
C GLU A 260 -11.13 18.91 -24.93
N TYR A 261 -12.45 18.88 -24.71
CA TYR A 261 -13.28 20.07 -24.52
C TYR A 261 -13.04 20.74 -23.16
N MET A 262 -12.59 19.99 -22.15
CA MET A 262 -12.41 20.48 -20.78
C MET A 262 -11.04 21.11 -20.58
N ASP A 263 -10.71 22.11 -21.39
CA ASP A 263 -9.45 22.86 -21.34
C ASP A 263 -9.49 24.08 -20.41
N ASP A 264 -10.69 24.59 -20.08
CA ASP A 264 -10.92 25.69 -19.14
C ASP A 264 -11.98 25.30 -18.09
N VAL A 265 -11.79 25.78 -16.85
CA VAL A 265 -12.72 25.56 -15.74
C VAL A 265 -14.11 26.14 -16.03
N ARG A 266 -14.18 27.23 -16.82
CA ARG A 266 -15.43 27.88 -17.22
C ARG A 266 -16.33 26.97 -18.06
N ASN A 267 -15.76 26.00 -18.77
CA ASN A 267 -16.51 25.06 -19.61
C ASN A 267 -17.40 24.13 -18.76
N LEU A 268 -17.17 24.05 -17.44
CA LEU A 268 -18.06 23.34 -16.52
C LEU A 268 -19.42 24.04 -16.36
N ASP A 269 -19.52 25.33 -16.62
CA ASP A 269 -20.75 26.10 -16.46
C ASP A 269 -21.62 26.12 -17.74
N ASP A 270 -21.14 25.51 -18.82
CA ASP A 270 -21.87 25.39 -20.08
C ASP A 270 -23.16 24.59 -19.90
N ARG A 271 -24.25 25.12 -20.47
CA ARG A 271 -25.62 24.58 -20.36
C ARG A 271 -26.05 23.79 -21.60
N PHE A 272 -25.09 23.29 -22.36
CA PHE A 272 -25.32 22.49 -23.55
C PHE A 272 -24.34 21.32 -23.58
N LEU A 273 -24.75 20.22 -24.22
CA LEU A 273 -23.86 19.10 -24.50
C LEU A 273 -22.96 19.48 -25.70
N PRO A 274 -21.62 19.41 -25.57
CA PRO A 274 -20.70 19.66 -26.68
C PRO A 274 -20.98 18.73 -27.85
N PRO A 275 -20.72 19.20 -29.09
CA PRO A 275 -20.97 18.39 -30.28
C PRO A 275 -20.08 17.14 -30.29
N LYS A 276 -20.46 16.13 -31.08
CA LYS A 276 -19.77 14.83 -31.15
C LYS A 276 -18.27 14.96 -31.41
N GLU A 277 -17.85 15.93 -32.21
CA GLU A 277 -16.46 16.19 -32.55
C GLU A 277 -15.61 16.56 -31.33
N ALA A 278 -16.22 17.14 -30.29
CA ALA A 278 -15.56 17.53 -29.05
C ALA A 278 -15.22 16.32 -28.15
N PHE A 279 -15.73 15.12 -28.46
CA PHE A 279 -15.41 13.87 -27.76
C PHE A 279 -14.22 13.12 -28.37
N TYR A 280 -13.48 13.75 -29.29
CA TYR A 280 -12.30 13.14 -29.90
C TYR A 280 -11.15 12.98 -28.89
N SER A 281 -10.71 11.74 -28.67
CA SER A 281 -9.62 11.45 -27.74
C SER A 281 -8.27 11.43 -28.45
N ARG A 282 -7.36 12.34 -28.09
CA ARG A 282 -5.97 12.33 -28.60
C ARG A 282 -5.18 11.11 -28.13
N LEU A 283 -5.52 10.59 -26.94
CA LEU A 283 -4.86 9.42 -26.35
C LEU A 283 -5.16 8.15 -27.14
N LYS A 284 -6.41 7.98 -27.58
CA LYS A 284 -6.86 6.81 -28.34
C LYS A 284 -6.86 7.04 -29.85
N ASN A 285 -6.67 8.28 -30.28
CA ASN A 285 -6.72 8.72 -31.67
C ASN A 285 -8.07 8.33 -32.33
N GLU A 286 -9.16 8.38 -31.57
CA GLU A 286 -10.51 7.98 -31.99
C GLU A 286 -11.57 8.95 -31.44
N GLY A 287 -12.65 9.14 -32.21
CA GLY A 287 -13.84 9.83 -31.75
C GLY A 287 -14.83 8.88 -31.08
N ILE A 288 -15.84 9.44 -30.41
CA ILE A 288 -16.97 8.68 -29.91
C ILE A 288 -17.79 8.06 -31.07
N SER A 289 -18.38 6.88 -30.85
CA SER A 289 -19.29 6.27 -31.83
C SER A 289 -20.60 7.09 -31.95
N VAL A 290 -21.42 6.82 -32.96
CA VAL A 290 -22.73 7.50 -33.09
C VAL A 290 -23.66 7.03 -31.97
N GLU A 291 -23.59 5.76 -31.64
CA GLU A 291 -24.39 5.07 -30.65
C GLU A 291 -24.07 5.58 -29.23
N ASP A 292 -22.80 5.64 -28.85
CA ASP A 292 -22.36 6.12 -27.53
C ASP A 292 -22.67 7.62 -27.33
N TYR A 293 -22.66 8.41 -28.42
CA TYR A 293 -23.05 9.81 -28.35
C TYR A 293 -24.56 9.99 -28.19
N ALA A 294 -25.37 9.17 -28.87
CA ALA A 294 -26.83 9.17 -28.67
C ALA A 294 -27.22 8.78 -27.23
N GLU A 295 -26.44 7.91 -26.57
CA GLU A 295 -26.59 7.64 -25.14
C GLU A 295 -26.29 8.87 -24.30
N CYS A 296 -25.24 9.63 -24.63
CA CYS A 296 -24.93 10.89 -23.95
C CYS A 296 -26.03 11.94 -24.11
N GLU A 297 -26.63 12.06 -25.30
CA GLU A 297 -27.79 12.92 -25.54
C GLU A 297 -29.01 12.49 -24.72
N THR A 298 -29.24 11.17 -24.63
CA THR A 298 -30.32 10.60 -23.81
C THR A 298 -30.10 10.89 -22.33
N VAL A 299 -28.88 10.69 -21.81
CA VAL A 299 -28.51 11.02 -20.44
C VAL A 299 -28.68 12.53 -20.18
N TRP A 300 -28.21 13.39 -21.08
CA TRP A 300 -28.34 14.84 -20.94
C TRP A 300 -29.81 15.30 -20.91
N ARG A 301 -30.69 14.67 -21.70
CA ARG A 301 -32.12 15.01 -21.78
C ARG A 301 -32.94 14.43 -20.63
N ASP A 302 -32.71 13.17 -20.29
CA ASP A 302 -33.60 12.37 -19.45
C ASP A 302 -33.19 12.37 -17.97
N THR A 303 -32.01 12.89 -17.64
CA THR A 303 -31.54 13.08 -16.26
C THR A 303 -31.45 14.56 -15.89
N HIS A 304 -31.40 14.88 -14.59
CA HIS A 304 -31.31 16.27 -14.08
C HIS A 304 -29.97 16.97 -14.37
N ILE A 305 -29.34 16.67 -15.50
CA ILE A 305 -28.10 17.30 -15.96
C ILE A 305 -28.46 18.57 -16.71
N THR A 306 -28.07 19.72 -16.15
CA THR A 306 -28.33 21.04 -16.76
C THR A 306 -27.07 21.76 -17.18
N THR A 307 -25.92 21.31 -16.66
CA THR A 307 -24.60 21.88 -16.91
C THR A 307 -23.58 20.80 -17.18
N MET A 308 -22.46 21.17 -17.80
CA MET A 308 -21.31 20.28 -17.96
C MET A 308 -20.71 19.83 -16.62
N ARG A 309 -20.88 20.62 -15.55
CA ARG A 309 -20.56 20.23 -14.17
C ARG A 309 -21.41 19.05 -13.70
N ASP A 310 -22.72 19.07 -13.98
CA ASP A 310 -23.61 17.97 -13.61
C ASP A 310 -23.21 16.69 -14.36
N LEU A 311 -22.90 16.81 -15.66
CA LEU A 311 -22.40 15.68 -16.46
C LEU A 311 -21.06 15.15 -15.92
N PHE A 312 -20.15 16.05 -15.52
CA PHE A 312 -18.88 15.66 -14.92
C PHE A 312 -19.08 14.91 -13.59
N VAL A 313 -20.00 15.37 -12.73
CA VAL A 313 -20.35 14.69 -11.48
C VAL A 313 -20.95 13.32 -11.76
N TRP A 314 -21.91 13.24 -12.68
CA TRP A 314 -22.52 11.98 -13.10
C TRP A 314 -21.47 10.98 -13.60
N HIS A 315 -20.60 11.40 -14.52
CA HIS A 315 -19.53 10.57 -15.09
C HIS A 315 -18.54 10.08 -14.02
N ASN A 316 -18.15 10.93 -13.08
CA ASN A 316 -17.30 10.51 -11.96
C ASN A 316 -18.01 9.53 -11.04
N ASN A 317 -19.30 9.73 -10.76
CA ASN A 317 -20.10 8.83 -9.93
C ASN A 317 -20.21 7.42 -10.54
N LEU A 318 -20.26 7.29 -11.87
CA LEU A 318 -20.21 5.98 -12.54
C LEU A 318 -18.94 5.18 -12.20
N ASN A 319 -17.85 5.85 -11.85
CA ASN A 319 -16.62 5.19 -11.40
C ASN A 319 -16.57 5.09 -9.86
N VAL A 320 -16.93 6.14 -9.14
CA VAL A 320 -16.76 6.17 -7.67
C VAL A 320 -17.72 5.22 -6.95
N ILE A 321 -18.96 5.08 -7.44
CA ILE A 321 -19.97 4.21 -6.82
C ILE A 321 -19.55 2.73 -6.83
N PRO A 322 -19.29 2.10 -8.00
CA PRO A 322 -18.87 0.70 -8.03
C PRO A 322 -17.51 0.50 -7.34
N PHE A 323 -16.65 1.52 -7.36
CA PHE A 323 -15.39 1.49 -6.61
C PHE A 323 -15.60 1.41 -5.10
N SER A 324 -16.53 2.21 -4.56
CA SER A 324 -16.89 2.19 -3.15
C SER A 324 -17.48 0.83 -2.73
N GLU A 325 -18.33 0.23 -3.57
CA GLU A 325 -18.87 -1.11 -3.33
C GLU A 325 -17.79 -2.19 -3.34
N ALA A 326 -16.87 -2.15 -4.30
CA ALA A 326 -15.75 -3.08 -4.38
C ALA A 326 -14.82 -2.93 -3.16
N ILE A 327 -14.61 -1.70 -2.68
CA ILE A 327 -13.88 -1.44 -1.43
C ILE A 327 -14.60 -2.10 -0.25
N LYS A 328 -15.90 -1.88 -0.08
CA LYS A 328 -16.68 -2.47 1.02
C LYS A 328 -16.53 -4.00 1.05
N LYS A 329 -16.74 -4.66 -0.10
CA LYS A 329 -16.59 -6.11 -0.25
C LYS A 329 -15.18 -6.57 0.10
N LYS A 330 -14.14 -5.84 -0.33
CA LYS A 330 -12.74 -6.15 -0.01
C LYS A 330 -12.42 -5.96 1.47
N THR A 331 -12.90 -4.88 2.07
CA THR A 331 -12.63 -4.58 3.48
C THR A 331 -13.30 -5.57 4.42
N ALA A 332 -14.41 -6.19 4.01
CA ALA A 332 -15.11 -7.21 4.82
C ALA A 332 -14.18 -8.36 5.24
N PHE A 333 -13.28 -8.81 4.34
CA PHE A 333 -12.29 -9.85 4.65
C PHE A 333 -11.37 -9.48 5.82
N TYR A 334 -10.92 -8.22 5.87
CA TYR A 334 -10.03 -7.71 6.93
C TYR A 334 -10.80 -7.37 8.21
N GLN A 335 -12.03 -6.87 8.09
CA GLN A 335 -12.90 -6.57 9.22
C GLN A 335 -13.23 -7.82 10.04
N GLN A 336 -13.49 -8.96 9.38
CA GLN A 336 -13.66 -10.26 10.07
C GLN A 336 -12.44 -10.65 10.93
N ARG A 337 -11.25 -10.13 10.59
CA ARG A 337 -10.00 -10.34 11.31
C ARG A 337 -9.63 -9.19 12.24
N ARG A 338 -10.55 -8.24 12.47
CA ARG A 338 -10.35 -7.03 13.28
C ARG A 338 -9.21 -6.14 12.78
N ILE A 339 -8.97 -6.16 11.47
CA ILE A 339 -7.96 -5.33 10.80
C ILE A 339 -8.68 -4.26 9.97
N ASP A 340 -8.43 -3.00 10.31
CA ASP A 340 -8.70 -1.86 9.42
C ASP A 340 -7.65 -1.82 8.29
N MET A 341 -8.10 -2.15 7.09
CA MET A 341 -7.28 -2.25 5.89
C MET A 341 -6.50 -0.96 5.57
N PHE A 342 -7.06 0.22 5.84
CA PHE A 342 -6.48 1.50 5.42
C PHE A 342 -5.75 2.22 6.56
N LYS A 343 -6.14 1.96 7.80
CA LYS A 343 -5.47 2.54 8.97
C LYS A 343 -4.21 1.77 9.36
N TYR A 344 -4.23 0.44 9.39
CA TYR A 344 -3.09 -0.37 9.83
C TYR A 344 -1.98 -0.53 8.78
N GLY A 345 -2.31 -0.55 7.49
CA GLY A 345 -1.35 -0.79 6.43
C GLY A 345 -1.50 0.17 5.26
N ILE A 346 -0.38 0.55 4.65
CA ILE A 346 -0.33 1.33 3.39
C ILE A 346 -0.35 0.45 2.13
N SER A 347 -0.21 -0.86 2.32
CA SER A 347 -0.10 -1.86 1.25
C SER A 347 -0.44 -3.26 1.78
N VAL A 348 -0.76 -4.20 0.88
CA VAL A 348 -1.03 -5.60 1.25
C VAL A 348 0.12 -6.25 2.03
N PRO A 349 1.42 -6.10 1.66
CA PRO A 349 2.51 -6.67 2.46
C PRO A 349 2.52 -6.19 3.92
N GLY A 350 2.21 -4.91 4.16
CA GLY A 350 2.10 -4.38 5.52
C GLY A 350 0.95 -5.01 6.30
N LEU A 351 -0.21 -5.19 5.67
CA LEU A 351 -1.36 -5.87 6.28
C LEU A 351 -1.08 -7.36 6.52
N MET A 352 -0.42 -8.04 5.60
CA MET A 352 -0.06 -9.45 5.74
C MET A 352 0.95 -9.67 6.85
N SER A 353 1.91 -8.75 7.01
CA SER A 353 2.82 -8.82 8.14
C SER A 353 2.08 -8.70 9.47
N LEU A 354 1.15 -7.75 9.60
CA LEU A 354 0.31 -7.62 10.80
C LEU A 354 -0.53 -8.87 11.03
N TYR A 355 -1.15 -9.39 9.98
CA TYR A 355 -1.96 -10.61 10.06
C TYR A 355 -1.13 -11.81 10.54
N LEU A 356 0.06 -12.01 9.97
CA LEU A 356 0.98 -13.07 10.38
C LEU A 356 1.38 -12.95 11.85
N PHE A 357 1.71 -11.74 12.31
CA PHE A 357 2.12 -11.52 13.70
C PHE A 357 0.97 -11.73 14.69
N ASN A 358 -0.27 -11.40 14.32
CA ASN A 358 -1.44 -11.63 15.16
C ASN A 358 -1.76 -13.12 15.36
N ASP A 359 -1.36 -13.97 14.40
CA ASP A 359 -1.59 -15.42 14.44
C ASP A 359 -0.43 -16.19 15.11
N LEU A 360 0.66 -15.52 15.54
CA LEU A 360 1.77 -16.19 16.22
C LEU A 360 1.38 -16.62 17.65
N PRO A 361 1.85 -17.79 18.12
CA PRO A 361 1.66 -18.20 19.51
C PRO A 361 2.21 -17.15 20.49
N PRO A 362 1.57 -16.98 21.67
CA PRO A 362 2.14 -16.20 22.76
C PRO A 362 3.58 -16.64 23.06
N ASN A 363 4.46 -15.67 23.35
CA ASN A 363 5.90 -15.89 23.58
C ASN A 363 6.73 -16.32 22.34
N THR A 364 6.22 -16.10 21.13
CA THR A 364 7.05 -16.20 19.91
C THR A 364 7.86 -14.93 19.72
N TYR A 365 9.18 -15.05 19.66
CA TYR A 365 10.08 -13.91 19.47
C TYR A 365 10.62 -13.87 18.05
N VAL A 366 10.38 -12.76 17.36
CA VAL A 366 11.04 -12.48 16.07
C VAL A 366 12.23 -11.56 16.35
N THR A 367 13.43 -12.14 16.26
CA THR A 367 14.68 -11.42 16.50
C THR A 367 15.17 -10.77 15.21
N LEU A 368 15.64 -9.52 15.34
CA LEU A 368 16.32 -8.80 14.26
C LEU A 368 17.83 -8.86 14.47
N PHE A 369 18.58 -8.76 13.38
CA PHE A 369 20.03 -8.60 13.46
C PHE A 369 20.35 -7.26 14.14
N ASN A 370 21.13 -7.30 15.20
CA ASN A 370 21.66 -6.10 15.85
C ASN A 370 22.86 -5.54 15.03
N GLU A 371 23.38 -4.37 15.42
CA GLU A 371 24.51 -3.77 14.71
C GLU A 371 25.81 -4.59 14.79
N LYS A 372 26.02 -5.35 15.87
CA LYS A 372 27.20 -6.24 16.00
C LYS A 372 27.13 -7.39 14.97
N ASP A 373 25.93 -7.87 14.69
CA ASP A 373 25.63 -9.00 13.81
C ASP A 373 25.20 -8.56 12.39
N LYS A 374 25.40 -7.28 12.05
CA LYS A 374 25.03 -6.73 10.75
C LYS A 374 25.68 -7.47 9.57
N TYR A 375 26.86 -8.03 9.78
CA TYR A 375 27.53 -8.85 8.77
C TYR A 375 26.71 -10.09 8.39
N LEU A 376 25.99 -10.71 9.33
CA LEU A 376 25.10 -11.86 9.08
C LEU A 376 23.90 -11.45 8.22
N HIS A 377 23.31 -10.29 8.49
CA HIS A 377 22.26 -9.74 7.63
C HIS A 377 22.76 -9.55 6.19
N HIS A 378 23.96 -8.99 5.99
CA HIS A 378 24.53 -8.82 4.65
C HIS A 378 24.88 -10.16 4.00
N LEU A 379 25.40 -11.12 4.76
CA LEU A 379 25.70 -12.46 4.28
C LEU A 379 24.42 -13.14 3.76
N LEU A 380 23.35 -13.16 4.56
CA LEU A 380 22.06 -13.72 4.15
C LEU A 380 21.48 -12.98 2.95
N LYS A 381 21.43 -11.64 3.00
CA LYS A 381 20.89 -10.82 1.91
C LYS A 381 21.63 -11.01 0.59
N ASN A 382 22.94 -11.20 0.63
CA ASN A 382 23.74 -11.48 -0.57
C ASN A 382 23.45 -12.86 -1.17
N GLN A 383 23.00 -13.80 -0.36
CA GLN A 383 22.66 -15.17 -0.74
C GLN A 383 21.17 -15.34 -1.09
N ILE A 384 20.31 -14.39 -0.73
CA ILE A 384 18.94 -14.34 -1.24
C ILE A 384 18.98 -14.17 -2.77
N VAL A 385 18.32 -15.10 -3.45
CA VAL A 385 18.21 -15.15 -4.90
C VAL A 385 16.76 -14.95 -5.32
N GLY A 386 16.55 -14.32 -6.47
CA GLY A 386 15.21 -14.20 -7.06
C GLY A 386 14.74 -15.50 -7.71
N GLY A 387 13.68 -15.43 -8.53
CA GLY A 387 13.27 -16.58 -9.34
C GLY A 387 14.37 -17.03 -10.31
N PRO A 388 14.55 -18.34 -10.53
CA PRO A 388 15.55 -18.84 -11.47
C PRO A 388 15.18 -18.47 -12.90
N VAL A 389 16.14 -17.88 -13.63
CA VAL A 389 16.02 -17.67 -15.07
C VAL A 389 16.85 -18.75 -15.75
N ILE A 390 16.20 -19.83 -16.15
CA ILE A 390 16.86 -20.97 -16.79
C ILE A 390 16.84 -20.73 -18.30
N ILE A 391 18.00 -20.38 -18.86
CA ILE A 391 18.19 -20.27 -20.30
C ILE A 391 18.66 -21.63 -20.79
N PHE A 392 17.79 -22.36 -21.49
CA PHE A 392 18.18 -23.60 -22.15
C PHE A 392 18.98 -23.27 -23.41
N GLN A 393 20.18 -23.85 -23.53
CA GLN A 393 21.03 -23.72 -24.72
C GLN A 393 20.67 -24.74 -25.81
N ARG A 394 19.69 -25.63 -25.56
CA ARG A 394 19.18 -26.56 -26.56
C ARG A 394 18.25 -25.81 -27.51
N TYR A 395 18.53 -25.92 -28.81
CA TYR A 395 17.64 -25.44 -29.87
C TYR A 395 16.24 -26.05 -29.66
N HIS A 396 15.23 -25.19 -29.61
CA HIS A 396 13.84 -25.55 -29.37
C HIS A 396 12.98 -24.83 -30.40
N ASP A 397 12.51 -25.59 -31.40
CA ASP A 397 11.47 -25.14 -32.33
C ASP A 397 10.09 -25.31 -31.69
N SER A 398 9.24 -24.28 -31.79
CA SER A 398 7.84 -24.36 -31.37
C SER A 398 7.16 -25.48 -32.16
N ASP A 399 6.31 -26.26 -31.48
CA ASP A 399 5.49 -27.32 -32.09
C ASP A 399 6.27 -28.52 -32.69
N VAL A 400 7.61 -28.48 -32.71
CA VAL A 400 8.48 -29.58 -33.17
C VAL A 400 9.17 -30.26 -32.00
N THR A 401 9.64 -29.49 -31.03
CA THR A 401 10.41 -30.00 -29.89
C THR A 401 9.46 -30.27 -28.73
N LYS A 402 9.35 -31.51 -28.27
CA LYS A 402 8.58 -31.84 -27.06
C LYS A 402 9.36 -31.42 -25.82
N ILE A 403 8.73 -30.66 -24.93
CA ILE A 403 9.25 -30.27 -23.61
C ILE A 403 9.23 -31.49 -22.68
#